data_AF-U3LP18-F1
#
_entry.id   AF-U3LP18-F1
#
_cell.length_a   1.000
_cell.length_b   1.000
_cell.length_c   1.000
_cell.angle_alpha   90.00
_cell.angle_beta   90.00
_cell.angle_gamma   90.00
#
_symmetry.space_group_name_H-M   'P 1'
#
loop_
_entity.id
_entity.type
_entity.pdbx_description
1 polymer ?
#
loop_
_entity_poly.entity_id
_entity_poly.type
_entity_poly.pdbx_seq_one_letter_code
_entity_poly.pdbx_strand_id
1 'polypeptide(L)'
;MKFNTEKTEEVIFSVKGVKPIHPPLFFGNDDVARKSEHKHLGMILDSKLDFQSHIKEAIQKARRGIGMIKYLSKYVSRDVLDQIYKLYVRPHLDYGDIIYHKYDPQMHLNFTQRLERTQYCAALAVTGAWRGTSRERLYRELGWEDLYHRRWYRRLCHFYNLIKSRSPNYLFSEIPPERDVNYNLRNVRNYDQNVGRTVRYSNTYFQNAPFEWNLLDDETRTSSSISQ
;
A
#
# COMPACT_ATOMS: atom_id res chain seq x y z
N MET A 1 -32.17 -4.40 17.76
CA MET A 1 -30.76 -4.81 17.57
C MET A 1 -30.04 -4.65 18.90
N LYS A 2 -29.36 -5.69 19.42
CA LYS A 2 -28.58 -5.62 20.67
C LYS A 2 -27.09 -5.65 20.27
N PHE A 3 -26.35 -4.60 20.58
CA PHE A 3 -24.93 -4.51 20.27
C PHE A 3 -24.09 -5.26 21.30
N ASN A 4 -22.97 -5.85 20.87
CA ASN A 4 -22.02 -6.48 21.76
C ASN A 4 -20.90 -5.49 22.10
N THR A 5 -20.95 -4.94 23.31
CA THR A 5 -20.05 -3.90 23.80
C THR A 5 -18.62 -4.40 24.03
N GLU A 6 -18.43 -5.67 24.36
CA GLU A 6 -17.08 -6.28 24.49
C GLU A 6 -16.33 -6.37 23.15
N LYS A 7 -17.06 -6.50 22.04
CA LYS A 7 -16.48 -6.56 20.68
C LYS A 7 -16.42 -5.19 20.00
N THR A 8 -16.91 -4.16 20.66
CA THR A 8 -16.99 -2.81 20.09
C THR A 8 -15.84 -1.98 20.64
N GLU A 9 -15.12 -1.32 19.75
CA GLU A 9 -13.95 -0.53 20.06
C GLU A 9 -14.08 0.85 19.41
N GLU A 10 -13.67 1.88 20.13
CA GLU A 10 -13.60 3.24 19.59
C GLU A 10 -12.16 3.54 19.19
N VAL A 11 -11.95 4.03 17.97
CA VAL A 11 -10.65 4.57 17.54
C VAL A 11 -10.84 5.97 17.02
N ILE A 12 -10.09 6.92 17.59
CA ILE A 12 -10.10 8.32 17.16
C ILE A 12 -8.92 8.56 16.22
N PHE A 13 -9.23 8.85 14.96
CA PHE A 13 -8.22 9.19 13.96
C PHE A 13 -7.90 10.68 14.03
N SER A 14 -6.66 11.02 14.41
CA SER A 14 -6.19 12.41 14.47
C SER A 14 -4.67 12.49 14.36
N VAL A 15 -4.24 13.47 13.59
CA VAL A 15 -2.82 13.79 13.33
C VAL A 15 -2.37 15.05 14.04
N LYS A 16 -3.27 15.70 14.79
CA LYS A 16 -2.96 16.91 15.55
C LYS A 16 -2.00 16.57 16.70
N GLY A 17 -0.99 17.41 16.91
CA GLY A 17 -0.07 17.27 18.05
C GLY A 17 -0.80 17.35 19.39
N VAL A 18 -1.70 18.33 19.53
CA VAL A 18 -2.66 18.40 20.63
C VAL A 18 -3.95 17.74 20.17
N LYS A 19 -4.24 16.56 20.73
CA LYS A 19 -5.46 15.82 20.38
C LYS A 19 -6.67 16.46 21.08
N PRO A 20 -7.77 16.73 20.34
CA PRO A 20 -9.02 17.14 20.97
C PRO A 20 -9.50 16.06 21.96
N ILE A 21 -10.00 16.49 23.11
CA ILE A 21 -10.61 15.60 24.09
C ILE A 21 -12.03 15.32 23.61
N HIS A 22 -12.30 14.06 23.30
CA HIS A 22 -13.64 13.60 22.94
C HIS A 22 -14.27 12.92 24.15
N PRO A 23 -15.58 13.15 24.40
CA PRO A 23 -16.30 12.46 25.47
C PRO A 23 -16.26 10.93 25.24
N PRO A 24 -16.46 10.12 26.29
CA PRO A 24 -16.59 8.68 26.14
C PRO A 24 -17.77 8.32 25.24
N LEU A 25 -17.63 7.25 24.46
CA LEU A 25 -18.67 6.74 23.59
C LEU A 25 -19.45 5.66 24.34
N PHE A 26 -20.76 5.79 24.40
CA PHE A 26 -21.64 4.82 25.05
C PHE A 26 -22.54 4.13 24.03
N PHE A 27 -22.68 2.81 24.12
CA PHE A 27 -23.74 2.07 23.44
C PHE A 27 -24.75 1.57 24.47
N GLY A 28 -25.88 2.27 24.59
CA GLY A 28 -26.81 2.06 25.70
C GLY A 28 -26.20 2.59 27.00
N ASN A 29 -26.02 1.73 27.99
CA ASN A 29 -25.40 2.07 29.28
C ASN A 29 -23.94 1.62 29.41
N ASP A 30 -23.38 1.00 28.37
CA ASP A 30 -22.03 0.45 28.39
C ASP A 30 -21.04 1.41 27.71
N ASP A 31 -19.90 1.63 28.37
CA ASP A 31 -18.76 2.40 27.83
C ASP A 31 -17.98 1.56 26.79
N VAL A 32 -17.62 2.20 25.68
CA VAL A 32 -16.84 1.58 24.61
C VAL A 32 -15.36 1.82 24.83
N ALA A 33 -14.59 0.74 24.89
CA ALA A 33 -13.15 0.83 25.07
C ALA A 33 -12.48 1.60 23.91
N ARG A 34 -11.82 2.71 24.24
CA ARG A 34 -11.01 3.49 23.31
C ARG A 34 -9.64 2.83 23.09
N LYS A 35 -9.30 2.56 21.82
CA LYS A 35 -8.02 1.98 21.41
C LYS A 35 -7.24 2.91 20.48
N SER A 36 -5.92 2.72 20.44
CA SER A 36 -5.02 3.48 19.57
C SER A 36 -4.92 2.93 18.16
N GLU A 37 -5.33 1.68 17.94
CA GLU A 37 -5.34 1.01 16.64
C GLU A 37 -6.44 -0.06 16.63
N HIS A 38 -6.96 -0.35 15.44
CA HIS A 38 -7.94 -1.41 15.23
C HIS A 38 -7.66 -2.13 13.92
N LYS A 39 -7.87 -3.45 13.90
CA LYS A 39 -7.68 -4.26 12.71
C LYS A 39 -8.99 -4.41 11.94
N HIS A 40 -9.12 -3.63 10.87
CA HIS A 40 -10.30 -3.63 10.02
C HIS A 40 -10.00 -4.30 8.69
N LEU A 41 -10.79 -5.31 8.31
CA LEU A 41 -10.62 -6.07 7.08
C LEU A 41 -9.16 -6.49 6.86
N GLY A 42 -8.50 -7.03 7.89
CA GLY A 42 -7.10 -7.49 7.80
C GLY A 42 -6.02 -6.41 7.79
N MET A 43 -6.37 -5.12 7.72
CA MET A 43 -5.45 -3.99 7.78
C MET A 43 -5.48 -3.34 9.17
N ILE A 44 -4.31 -3.02 9.74
CA ILE A 44 -4.26 -2.28 11.00
C ILE A 44 -4.37 -0.78 10.71
N LEU A 45 -5.42 -0.16 11.23
CA LEU A 45 -5.65 1.28 11.21
C LEU A 45 -5.24 1.86 12.56
N ASP A 46 -4.09 2.52 12.61
CA ASP A 46 -3.65 3.26 13.79
C ASP A 46 -4.30 4.66 13.85
N SER A 47 -4.36 5.24 15.04
CA SER A 47 -4.98 6.55 15.29
C SER A 47 -4.36 7.69 14.48
N LYS A 48 -3.14 7.54 13.97
CA LYS A 48 -2.49 8.52 13.09
C LYS A 48 -2.66 8.17 11.61
N LEU A 49 -3.24 7.02 11.28
CA LEU A 49 -3.30 6.43 9.94
C LEU A 49 -1.93 6.39 9.24
N ASP A 50 -0.86 6.09 9.98
CA ASP A 50 0.50 5.97 9.46
C ASP A 50 0.89 4.56 9.01
N PHE A 51 0.01 3.58 9.25
CA PHE A 51 0.14 2.20 8.85
C PHE A 51 1.42 1.52 9.35
N GLN A 52 2.11 2.10 10.35
CA GLN A 52 3.37 1.54 10.85
C GLN A 52 3.16 0.17 11.48
N SER A 53 2.10 0.03 12.29
CA SER A 53 1.72 -1.23 12.92
C SER A 53 1.38 -2.28 11.86
N HIS A 54 0.64 -1.89 10.80
CA HIS A 54 0.31 -2.75 9.67
C HIS A 54 1.56 -3.27 8.95
N ILE A 55 2.46 -2.36 8.55
CA ILE A 55 3.70 -2.69 7.85
C ILE A 55 4.61 -3.57 8.73
N LYS A 56 4.67 -3.29 10.04
CA LYS A 56 5.43 -4.10 11.01
C LYS A 56 4.89 -5.53 11.09
N GLU A 57 3.56 -5.70 11.15
CA GLU A 57 2.93 -7.03 11.14
C GLU A 57 3.22 -7.77 9.83
N ALA A 58 3.06 -7.09 8.68
CA ALA A 58 3.36 -7.63 7.35
C ALA A 58 4.81 -8.11 7.23
N ILE A 59 5.78 -7.30 7.66
CA ILE A 59 7.20 -7.67 7.67
C ILE A 59 7.45 -8.87 8.59
N GLN A 60 6.82 -8.93 9.76
CA GLN A 60 7.00 -10.05 10.68
C GLN A 60 6.52 -11.36 10.06
N LYS A 61 5.34 -11.36 9.42
CA LYS A 61 4.83 -12.53 8.69
C LYS A 61 5.74 -12.93 7.54
N ALA A 62 6.16 -11.96 6.73
CA ALA A 62 7.07 -12.21 5.61
C ALA A 62 8.40 -12.82 6.08
N ARG A 63 8.98 -12.32 7.18
CA ARG A 63 10.23 -12.87 7.75
C ARG A 63 10.10 -14.32 8.22
N ARG A 64 8.95 -14.71 8.80
CA ARG A 64 8.68 -16.12 9.14
C ARG A 64 8.65 -16.98 7.88
N GLY A 65 7.98 -16.51 6.83
CA GLY A 65 7.98 -17.17 5.52
C GLY A 65 9.37 -17.30 4.89
N ILE A 66 10.21 -16.27 4.99
CA ILE A 66 11.62 -16.32 4.55
C ILE A 66 12.41 -17.35 5.35
N GLY A 67 12.15 -17.48 6.65
CA GLY A 67 12.73 -18.54 7.49
C GLY A 67 12.42 -19.93 6.95
N MET A 68 11.17 -20.17 6.53
CA MET A 68 10.77 -21.43 5.88
C MET A 68 11.48 -21.62 4.53
N ILE A 69 11.58 -20.58 3.70
CA ILE A 69 12.34 -20.65 2.43
C ILE A 69 13.79 -21.06 2.67
N LYS A 70 14.45 -20.46 3.67
CA LYS A 70 15.84 -20.82 4.03
C LYS A 70 15.99 -22.26 4.53
N TYR A 71 14.97 -22.79 5.21
CA TYR A 71 14.97 -24.18 5.62
C TYR A 71 14.80 -25.10 4.42
N LEU A 72 13.83 -24.79 3.54
CA LEU A 72 13.51 -25.56 2.35
C LEU A 72 14.59 -25.49 1.26
N SER A 73 15.44 -24.45 1.26
CA SER A 73 16.45 -24.26 0.22
C SER A 73 17.46 -25.39 0.07
N LYS A 74 17.54 -26.28 1.06
CA LYS A 74 18.36 -27.50 1.01
C LYS A 74 17.69 -28.67 0.30
N TYR A 75 16.37 -28.61 0.14
CA TYR A 75 15.53 -29.75 -0.25
C TYR A 75 14.79 -29.54 -1.58
N VAL A 76 14.60 -28.28 -2.01
CA VAL A 76 13.86 -27.95 -3.23
C VAL A 76 14.66 -27.04 -4.16
N SER A 77 14.31 -27.07 -5.45
CA SER A 77 14.97 -26.23 -6.45
C SER A 77 14.68 -24.74 -6.24
N ARG A 78 15.54 -23.90 -6.81
CA ARG A 78 15.41 -22.44 -6.77
C ARG A 78 14.06 -21.97 -7.32
N ASP A 79 13.57 -22.57 -8.41
CA ASP A 79 12.31 -22.17 -9.04
C ASP A 79 11.14 -22.42 -8.08
N VAL A 80 11.16 -23.51 -7.33
CA VAL A 80 10.15 -23.80 -6.31
C VAL A 80 10.23 -22.77 -5.17
N LEU A 81 11.42 -22.40 -4.71
CA LEU A 81 11.59 -21.36 -3.68
C LEU A 81 11.07 -19.99 -4.15
N ASP A 82 11.32 -19.64 -5.42
CA ASP A 82 10.80 -18.42 -6.03
C ASP A 82 9.26 -18.41 -6.05
N GLN A 83 8.65 -19.52 -6.46
CA GLN A 83 7.19 -19.66 -6.41
C GLN A 83 6.65 -19.58 -4.98
N ILE A 84 7.29 -20.22 -4.01
CA ILE A 84 6.90 -20.13 -2.61
C ILE A 84 6.96 -18.66 -2.12
N TYR A 85 8.00 -17.92 -2.49
CA TYR A 85 8.09 -16.50 -2.17
C TYR A 85 6.90 -15.72 -2.75
N LYS A 86 6.64 -15.88 -4.05
CA LYS A 86 5.56 -15.17 -4.76
C LYS A 86 4.17 -15.52 -4.22
N LEU A 87 3.94 -16.78 -3.83
CA LEU A 87 2.63 -17.27 -3.40
C LEU A 87 2.36 -17.07 -1.90
N TYR A 88 3.37 -17.14 -1.03
CA TYR A 88 3.16 -17.13 0.42
C TYR A 88 3.77 -15.92 1.14
N VAL A 89 4.91 -15.40 0.67
CA VAL A 89 5.62 -14.31 1.37
C VAL A 89 5.21 -12.95 0.84
N ARG A 90 5.24 -12.78 -0.49
CA ARG A 90 4.94 -11.53 -1.18
C ARG A 90 3.53 -10.99 -0.88
N PRO A 91 2.46 -11.82 -0.81
CA PRO A 91 1.12 -11.31 -0.54
C PRO A 91 0.98 -10.57 0.79
N HIS A 92 1.79 -10.91 1.79
CA HIS A 92 1.79 -10.17 3.07
C HIS A 92 2.35 -8.76 2.92
N LEU A 93 3.33 -8.54 2.04
CA LEU A 93 3.93 -7.22 1.77
C LEU A 93 3.07 -6.39 0.80
N ASP A 94 2.29 -7.08 -0.02
CA ASP A 94 1.38 -6.55 -1.03
C ASP A 94 0.01 -6.13 -0.44
N TYR A 95 -0.33 -6.53 0.78
CA TYR A 95 -1.65 -6.28 1.34
C TYR A 95 -1.83 -4.83 1.80
N GLY A 96 -2.72 -4.09 1.12
CA GLY A 96 -3.01 -2.67 1.41
C GLY A 96 -1.93 -1.71 0.90
N ASP A 97 -0.99 -2.20 0.11
CA ASP A 97 0.21 -1.49 -0.32
C ASP A 97 -0.07 -0.26 -1.20
N ILE A 98 -1.14 -0.31 -1.99
CA ILE A 98 -1.64 0.81 -2.80
C ILE A 98 -2.07 2.00 -1.93
N ILE A 99 -2.53 1.76 -0.70
CA ILE A 99 -3.05 2.79 0.21
C ILE A 99 -1.86 3.57 0.82
N TYR A 100 -0.87 2.85 1.35
CA TYR A 100 0.26 3.47 2.07
C TYR A 100 1.49 3.81 1.19
N HIS A 101 1.44 3.62 -0.14
CA HIS A 101 2.61 3.77 -1.05
C HIS A 101 3.38 5.10 -0.97
N LYS A 102 2.75 6.23 -0.61
CA LYS A 102 3.42 7.56 -0.55
C LYS A 102 3.17 8.35 0.74
N TYR A 103 2.73 7.71 1.81
CA TYR A 103 2.31 8.43 2.99
C TYR A 103 3.50 8.89 3.86
N ASP A 104 3.70 10.22 4.00
CA ASP A 104 4.77 10.91 4.77
C ASP A 104 6.23 10.62 4.34
N PRO A 105 6.93 11.54 3.63
CA PRO A 105 8.26 11.29 3.07
C PRO A 105 9.32 10.80 4.06
N GLN A 106 9.31 11.28 5.31
CA GLN A 106 10.36 10.95 6.29
C GLN A 106 10.12 9.61 6.97
N MET A 107 8.91 9.38 7.49
CA MET A 107 8.56 8.09 8.11
C MET A 107 8.48 6.98 7.06
N HIS A 108 7.97 7.27 5.86
CA HIS A 108 7.86 6.32 4.76
C HIS A 108 9.22 5.78 4.33
N LEU A 109 10.27 6.61 4.34
CA LEU A 109 11.60 6.20 3.91
C LEU A 109 12.12 5.04 4.78
N ASN A 110 11.99 5.15 6.10
CA ASN A 110 12.45 4.11 7.03
C ASN A 110 11.68 2.79 6.87
N PHE A 111 10.35 2.85 6.74
CA PHE A 111 9.54 1.63 6.61
C PHE A 111 9.62 1.01 5.23
N THR A 112 9.65 1.82 4.17
CA THR A 112 9.88 1.34 2.80
C THR A 112 11.24 0.66 2.70
N GLN A 113 12.31 1.24 3.26
CA GLN A 113 13.61 0.57 3.31
C GLN A 113 13.55 -0.77 4.03
N ARG A 114 12.74 -0.91 5.10
CA ARG A 114 12.55 -2.18 5.79
C ARG A 114 11.78 -3.21 4.95
N LEU A 115 10.78 -2.79 4.19
CA LEU A 115 10.08 -3.64 3.22
C LEU A 115 11.06 -4.13 2.15
N GLU A 116 11.79 -3.19 1.54
CA GLU A 116 12.77 -3.49 0.51
C GLU A 116 13.87 -4.43 1.01
N ARG A 117 14.38 -4.20 2.23
CA ARG A 117 15.35 -5.10 2.87
C ARG A 117 14.77 -6.48 3.12
N THR A 118 13.47 -6.58 3.41
CA THR A 118 12.79 -7.86 3.62
C THR A 118 12.71 -8.66 2.32
N GLN A 119 12.35 -8.03 1.19
CA GLN A 119 12.43 -8.68 -0.11
C GLN A 119 13.87 -9.06 -0.48
N TYR A 120 14.85 -8.19 -0.22
CA TYR A 120 16.25 -8.52 -0.47
C TYR A 120 16.70 -9.76 0.32
N CYS A 121 16.31 -9.87 1.60
CA CYS A 121 16.57 -11.07 2.39
C CYS A 121 15.87 -12.31 1.84
N ALA A 122 14.69 -12.17 1.23
CA ALA A 122 14.02 -13.26 0.55
C ALA A 122 14.77 -13.67 -0.72
N ALA A 123 15.22 -12.71 -1.53
CA ALA A 123 16.00 -12.98 -2.73
C ALA A 123 17.29 -13.75 -2.39
N LEU A 124 18.03 -13.31 -1.36
CA LEU A 124 19.20 -14.05 -0.87
C LEU A 124 18.85 -15.48 -0.41
N ALA A 125 17.70 -15.67 0.24
CA ALA A 125 17.26 -17.00 0.68
C ALA A 125 16.89 -17.92 -0.50
N VAL A 126 16.30 -17.36 -1.56
CA VAL A 126 15.93 -18.10 -2.77
C VAL A 126 17.17 -18.44 -3.61
N THR A 127 18.11 -17.50 -3.78
CA THR A 127 19.31 -17.71 -4.61
C THR A 127 20.44 -18.42 -3.90
N GLY A 128 20.46 -18.40 -2.56
CA GLY A 128 21.61 -18.84 -1.76
C GLY A 128 22.82 -17.89 -1.85
N ALA A 129 22.65 -16.68 -2.39
CA ALA A 129 23.75 -15.74 -2.55
C ALA A 129 24.23 -15.15 -1.21
N TRP A 130 25.48 -14.67 -1.21
CA TRP A 130 26.08 -14.04 -0.04
C TRP A 130 25.44 -12.70 0.29
N ARG A 131 25.41 -12.37 1.58
CA ARG A 131 24.97 -11.04 2.01
C ARG A 131 25.93 -9.99 1.46
N GLY A 132 25.39 -8.96 0.79
CA GLY A 132 26.19 -7.94 0.12
C GLY A 132 26.21 -8.11 -1.41
N THR A 133 25.73 -9.23 -1.95
CA THR A 133 25.45 -9.34 -3.39
C THR A 133 24.51 -8.22 -3.83
N SER A 134 24.81 -7.61 -4.98
CA SER A 134 23.99 -6.53 -5.55
C SER A 134 22.53 -6.95 -5.66
N ARG A 135 21.66 -6.10 -5.11
CA ARG A 135 20.21 -6.28 -5.15
C ARG A 135 19.69 -6.28 -6.59
N GLU A 136 20.15 -5.37 -7.44
CA GLU A 136 19.68 -5.27 -8.82
C GLU A 136 20.01 -6.55 -9.61
N ARG A 137 21.21 -7.12 -9.40
CA ARG A 137 21.62 -8.37 -10.05
C ARG A 137 20.73 -9.54 -9.63
N LEU A 138 20.48 -9.69 -8.33
CA LEU A 138 19.58 -10.73 -7.81
C LEU A 138 18.17 -10.60 -8.37
N TYR A 139 17.66 -9.38 -8.42
CA TYR A 139 16.30 -9.10 -8.87
C TYR A 139 16.17 -9.34 -10.37
N ARG A 140 17.17 -8.94 -11.17
CA ARG A 140 17.23 -9.26 -12.60
C ARG A 140 17.24 -10.76 -12.85
N GLU A 141 18.04 -11.50 -12.09
CA GLU A 141 18.15 -12.95 -12.23
C GLU A 141 16.85 -13.68 -11.82
N LEU A 142 16.17 -13.20 -10.78
CA LEU A 142 14.88 -13.76 -10.31
C LEU A 142 13.67 -13.25 -11.11
N GLY A 143 13.84 -12.26 -11.97
CA GLY A 143 12.73 -11.54 -12.61
C GLY A 143 11.83 -10.83 -11.59
N TRP A 144 12.42 -10.28 -10.52
CA TRP A 144 11.70 -9.53 -9.50
C TRP A 144 11.84 -8.03 -9.73
N GLU A 145 10.75 -7.31 -9.51
CA GLU A 145 10.70 -5.87 -9.38
C GLU A 145 10.93 -5.45 -7.92
N ASP A 146 11.33 -4.20 -7.68
CA ASP A 146 11.34 -3.65 -6.32
C ASP A 146 9.90 -3.52 -5.79
N LEU A 147 9.72 -3.64 -4.46
CA LEU A 147 8.38 -3.48 -3.89
C LEU A 147 7.85 -2.06 -4.14
N TYR A 148 8.72 -1.05 -4.20
CA TYR A 148 8.31 0.31 -4.58
C TYR A 148 7.67 0.34 -5.97
N HIS A 149 8.36 -0.19 -6.99
CA HIS A 149 7.86 -0.23 -8.37
C HIS A 149 6.58 -1.08 -8.46
N ARG A 150 6.53 -2.19 -7.73
CA ARG A 150 5.33 -3.04 -7.62
C ARG A 150 4.13 -2.28 -7.06
N ARG A 151 4.32 -1.58 -5.93
CA ARG A 151 3.26 -0.75 -5.30
C ARG A 151 2.76 0.32 -6.25
N TRP A 152 3.68 1.02 -6.90
CA TRP A 152 3.37 2.05 -7.89
C TRP A 152 2.55 1.50 -9.06
N TYR A 153 3.00 0.40 -9.66
CA TYR A 153 2.29 -0.27 -10.75
C TYR A 153 0.89 -0.74 -10.34
N ARG A 154 0.76 -1.43 -9.19
CA ARG A 154 -0.53 -1.92 -8.69
C ARG A 154 -1.49 -0.77 -8.37
N ARG A 155 -0.98 0.34 -7.83
CA ARG A 155 -1.74 1.57 -7.58
C ARG A 155 -2.31 2.15 -8.88
N LEU A 156 -1.50 2.23 -9.93
CA LEU A 156 -1.93 2.74 -11.25
C LEU A 156 -2.90 1.79 -11.95
N CYS A 157 -2.70 0.48 -11.86
CA CYS A 157 -3.66 -0.51 -12.36
C CYS A 157 -5.01 -0.41 -11.63
N HIS A 158 -4.98 -0.21 -10.32
CA HIS A 158 -6.20 0.06 -9.54
C HIS A 158 -6.86 1.36 -10.00
N PHE A 159 -6.09 2.43 -10.20
CA PHE A 159 -6.61 3.72 -10.69
C PHE A 159 -7.23 3.60 -12.08
N TYR A 160 -6.59 2.87 -13.01
CA TYR A 160 -7.16 2.54 -14.32
C TYR A 160 -8.54 1.85 -14.20
N ASN A 161 -8.68 0.90 -13.27
CA ASN A 161 -9.96 0.23 -13.04
C ASN A 161 -11.01 1.16 -12.43
N LEU A 162 -10.61 2.17 -11.64
CA LEU A 162 -11.52 3.20 -11.15
C LEU A 162 -12.05 4.05 -12.31
N ILE A 163 -11.17 4.56 -13.18
CA ILE A 163 -11.55 5.47 -14.28
C ILE A 163 -12.36 4.77 -15.38
N LYS A 164 -12.12 3.46 -15.63
CA LYS A 164 -12.91 2.66 -16.60
C LYS A 164 -14.24 2.16 -16.02
N SER A 165 -14.71 2.75 -14.92
CA SER A 165 -16.00 2.46 -14.27
C SER A 165 -16.22 1.00 -13.88
N ARG A 166 -15.14 0.25 -13.58
CA ARG A 166 -15.23 -1.10 -13.01
C ARG A 166 -15.40 -1.10 -11.49
N SER A 167 -15.63 0.08 -10.92
CA SER A 167 -15.61 0.33 -9.48
C SER A 167 -16.87 1.09 -9.04
N PRO A 168 -17.31 0.96 -7.77
CA PRO A 168 -18.49 1.65 -7.26
C PRO A 168 -18.41 3.17 -7.41
N ASN A 169 -19.57 3.81 -7.69
CA ASN A 169 -19.68 5.25 -7.92
C ASN A 169 -19.12 6.11 -6.78
N TYR A 170 -19.23 5.65 -5.53
CA TYR A 170 -18.73 6.40 -4.37
C TYR A 170 -17.20 6.54 -4.35
N LEU A 171 -16.45 5.66 -5.05
CA LEU A 171 -15.00 5.81 -5.20
C LEU A 171 -14.66 6.73 -6.36
N PHE A 172 -15.45 6.66 -7.44
CA PHE A 172 -15.24 7.50 -8.61
C PHE A 172 -15.50 8.98 -8.30
N SER A 173 -16.49 9.28 -7.46
CA SER A 173 -16.80 10.65 -7.02
C SER A 173 -15.68 11.32 -6.22
N GLU A 174 -14.73 10.56 -5.68
CA GLU A 174 -13.57 11.09 -4.95
C GLU A 174 -12.41 11.46 -5.89
N ILE A 175 -12.47 11.06 -7.16
CA ILE A 175 -11.43 11.38 -8.16
C ILE A 175 -11.65 12.81 -8.65
N PRO A 176 -10.61 13.66 -8.67
CA PRO A 176 -10.70 14.99 -9.29
C PRO A 176 -11.17 14.88 -10.75
N PRO A 177 -11.98 15.82 -11.27
CA PRO A 177 -12.37 15.79 -12.67
C PRO A 177 -11.15 15.97 -13.59
N GLU A 178 -11.29 15.52 -14.84
CA GLU A 178 -10.33 15.88 -15.90
C GLU A 178 -10.38 17.40 -16.13
N ARG A 179 -9.24 17.97 -16.53
CA ARG A 179 -9.15 19.39 -16.84
C ARG A 179 -10.07 19.74 -18.00
N ASP A 180 -11.01 20.62 -17.73
CA ASP A 180 -11.87 21.19 -18.76
C ASP A 180 -11.21 22.45 -19.33
N VAL A 181 -10.70 22.36 -20.56
CA VAL A 181 -10.12 23.49 -21.28
C VAL A 181 -10.77 23.60 -22.67
N ASN A 182 -11.21 24.80 -23.03
CA ASN A 182 -11.91 25.10 -24.29
C ASN A 182 -11.02 25.03 -25.55
N TYR A 183 -9.78 24.55 -25.43
CA TYR A 183 -8.80 24.51 -26.51
C TYR A 183 -7.91 23.28 -26.40
N ASN A 184 -7.45 22.76 -27.54
CA ASN A 184 -6.67 21.52 -27.62
C ASN A 184 -5.25 21.71 -27.05
N LEU A 185 -5.04 21.33 -25.80
CA LEU A 185 -3.72 21.12 -25.20
C LEU A 185 -3.33 19.64 -25.23
N ARG A 186 -2.03 19.35 -25.24
CA ARG A 186 -1.53 17.98 -25.03
C ARG A 186 -1.94 17.40 -23.67
N ASN A 187 -2.23 18.27 -22.70
CA ASN A 187 -2.57 17.91 -21.32
C ASN A 187 -4.08 18.00 -21.01
N VAL A 188 -4.96 18.05 -22.03
CA VAL A 188 -6.43 18.19 -21.82
C VAL A 188 -6.97 17.06 -20.95
N ARG A 189 -6.51 15.83 -21.17
CA ARG A 189 -7.00 14.65 -20.43
C ARG A 189 -6.40 14.51 -19.04
N ASN A 190 -5.61 15.47 -18.56
CA ASN A 190 -4.99 15.35 -17.24
C ASN A 190 -6.04 15.57 -16.15
N TYR A 191 -6.02 14.75 -15.12
CA TYR A 191 -6.83 14.98 -13.92
C TYR A 191 -6.34 16.23 -13.20
N ASP A 192 -7.27 17.07 -12.74
CA ASP A 192 -6.89 18.27 -12.01
C ASP A 192 -6.27 17.90 -10.66
N GLN A 193 -5.28 18.70 -10.24
CA GLN A 193 -4.57 18.47 -9.00
C GLN A 193 -5.10 19.43 -7.95
N ASN A 194 -5.80 18.92 -6.95
CA ASN A 194 -6.13 19.76 -5.80
C ASN A 194 -4.83 20.08 -5.06
N VAL A 195 -4.53 21.37 -4.92
CA VAL A 195 -3.40 21.82 -4.13
C VAL A 195 -3.73 21.63 -2.65
N GLY A 196 -3.25 20.51 -2.10
CA GLY A 196 -3.34 20.20 -0.70
C GLY A 196 -2.58 21.19 0.18
N ARG A 197 -3.18 21.64 1.29
CA ARG A 197 -2.47 22.45 2.30
C ARG A 197 -1.32 21.69 2.98
N THR A 198 -1.36 20.36 2.98
CA THR A 198 -0.36 19.52 3.67
C THR A 198 0.22 18.47 2.73
N VAL A 199 1.52 18.20 2.87
CA VAL A 199 2.21 17.11 2.15
C VAL A 199 1.50 15.78 2.35
N ARG A 200 0.99 15.53 3.56
CA ARG A 200 0.21 14.34 3.89
C ARG A 200 -1.02 14.19 3.00
N TYR A 201 -1.82 15.25 2.83
CA TYR A 201 -3.01 15.22 1.98
C TYR A 201 -2.64 14.97 0.52
N SER A 202 -1.64 15.69 -0.01
CA SER A 202 -1.15 15.52 -1.38
C SER A 202 -0.63 14.11 -1.67
N ASN A 203 -0.20 13.39 -0.63
CA ASN A 203 0.30 12.02 -0.70
C ASN A 203 -0.76 10.93 -0.46
N THR A 204 -2.01 11.31 -0.18
CA THR A 204 -3.12 10.35 -0.10
C THR A 204 -3.40 9.72 -1.47
N TYR A 205 -4.06 8.57 -1.48
CA TYR A 205 -4.35 7.83 -2.71
C TYR A 205 -5.04 8.70 -3.77
N PHE A 206 -6.17 9.33 -3.43
CA PHE A 206 -6.99 10.08 -4.38
C PHE A 206 -6.36 11.39 -4.88
N GLN A 207 -5.31 11.88 -4.20
CA GLN A 207 -4.56 13.06 -4.64
C GLN A 207 -3.33 12.67 -5.45
N ASN A 208 -2.62 11.64 -5.00
CA ASN A 208 -1.35 11.24 -5.59
C ASN A 208 -1.51 10.30 -6.79
N ALA A 209 -2.50 9.39 -6.80
CA ALA A 209 -2.69 8.48 -7.92
C ALA A 209 -3.03 9.20 -9.24
N PRO A 210 -3.92 10.23 -9.28
CA PRO A 210 -4.12 11.02 -10.49
C PRO A 210 -2.85 11.80 -10.92
N PHE A 211 -2.07 12.29 -9.95
CA PHE A 211 -0.78 12.93 -10.23
C PHE A 211 0.17 11.95 -10.96
N GLU A 212 0.34 10.75 -10.42
CA GLU A 212 1.21 9.73 -11.02
C GLU A 212 0.66 9.23 -12.35
N TRP A 213 -0.67 9.17 -12.50
CA TRP A 213 -1.35 8.83 -13.75
C TRP A 213 -1.07 9.84 -14.86
N ASN A 214 -1.07 11.14 -14.54
CA ASN A 214 -0.78 12.20 -15.50
C ASN A 214 0.70 12.21 -15.97
N LEU A 215 1.60 11.53 -15.27
CA LEU A 215 3.00 11.38 -15.68
C LEU A 215 3.20 10.24 -16.70
N LEU A 216 2.20 9.39 -16.90
CA LEU A 216 2.22 8.35 -17.92
C LEU A 216 2.03 8.96 -19.31
N ASP A 217 2.62 8.32 -20.30
CA ASP A 217 2.42 8.63 -21.71
C ASP A 217 0.98 8.35 -22.15
N ASP A 218 0.53 9.08 -23.17
CA ASP A 218 -0.85 8.98 -23.68
C ASP A 218 -1.17 7.59 -24.23
N GLU A 219 -0.18 6.88 -24.78
CA GLU A 219 -0.36 5.52 -25.29
C GLU A 219 -0.70 4.55 -24.14
N THR A 220 0.08 4.55 -23.07
CA THR A 220 -0.20 3.76 -21.86
C THR A 220 -1.58 4.07 -21.28
N ARG A 221 -1.96 5.35 -21.21
CA ARG A 221 -3.25 5.78 -20.64
C ARG A 221 -4.46 5.39 -21.51
N THR A 222 -4.29 5.34 -22.82
CA THR A 222 -5.36 5.02 -23.78
C THR A 222 -5.49 3.53 -24.05
N SER A 223 -4.56 2.71 -23.53
CA SER A 223 -4.61 1.26 -23.64
C SER A 223 -5.98 0.68 -23.24
N SER A 224 -6.46 -0.26 -24.06
CA SER A 224 -7.75 -0.95 -23.89
C SER A 224 -7.71 -2.01 -22.80
N SER A 225 -6.53 -2.47 -22.39
CA SER A 225 -6.35 -3.51 -21.38
C SER A 225 -5.08 -3.35 -20.58
N ILE A 226 -5.12 -3.77 -19.32
CA ILE A 226 -3.92 -4.01 -18.51
C ILE A 226 -3.43 -5.42 -18.87
N SER A 227 -2.22 -5.56 -19.43
CA SER A 227 -1.57 -6.86 -19.52
C SER A 227 -1.24 -7.34 -18.10
N GLN A 228 -1.87 -8.44 -17.68
CA GLN A 228 -1.63 -9.08 -16.38
C GLN A 228 -0.33 -9.88 -16.37
#